data_AF-A0A951VAY8-F1
#
_entry.id   AF-A0A951VAY8-F1
#
_cell.length_a   1.000
_cell.length_b   1.000
_cell.length_c   1.000
_cell.angle_alpha   90.00
_cell.angle_beta   90.00
_cell.angle_gamma   90.00
#
_symmetry.space_group_name_H-M   'P 1'
#
loop_
_entity.id
_entity.type
_entity.pdbx_description
1 polymer ?
#
loop_
_entity_poly.entity_id
_entity_poly.type
_entity_poly.pdbx_seq_one_letter_code
_entity_poly.pdbx_strand_id
1 'polypeptide(L)'
;MTLSMDANTFALYVHELRNQCMYTEAALQLFNQSMEKQAKAGAFFAAQAFLTSASQVVRLLWPTRAKAKRRGEFLRRALGLPDDFPLADDRLRNLWDLADEKTEDWINASKNQVIAFDFLGPKEALGDKTPKDEHIYRLYDPQTSRLYYRGETFNLQAIASGIAAINARVNQAHDQLFPKKPEEKAAEPAPAETATPSA
;
A
#
# COMPACT_ATOMS: atom_id res chain seq x y z
N MET A 1 -21.92 -21.45 -12.24
CA MET A 1 -20.58 -21.53 -12.89
C MET A 1 -19.54 -21.64 -11.78
N THR A 2 -18.80 -22.73 -11.73
CA THR A 2 -17.68 -22.92 -10.81
C THR A 2 -16.57 -21.94 -11.17
N LEU A 3 -16.11 -21.12 -10.22
CA LEU A 3 -14.93 -20.27 -10.42
C LEU A 3 -13.70 -21.20 -10.43
N SER A 4 -13.14 -21.44 -11.62
CA SER A 4 -11.93 -22.26 -11.79
C SER A 4 -10.83 -21.46 -12.47
N MET A 5 -9.63 -21.49 -11.91
CA MET A 5 -8.38 -21.00 -12.47
C MET A 5 -7.40 -22.17 -12.48
N ASP A 6 -6.61 -22.32 -13.54
CA ASP A 6 -5.58 -23.38 -13.58
C ASP A 6 -4.44 -23.08 -12.59
N ALA A 7 -3.75 -24.13 -12.16
CA ALA A 7 -2.72 -24.05 -11.12
C ALA A 7 -1.56 -23.11 -11.51
N ASN A 8 -1.15 -23.09 -12.78
CA ASN A 8 -0.05 -22.25 -13.25
C ASN A 8 -0.45 -20.76 -13.19
N THR A 9 -1.63 -20.42 -13.69
CA THR A 9 -2.15 -19.04 -13.60
C THR A 9 -2.31 -18.59 -12.16
N PHE A 10 -2.80 -19.45 -11.27
CA PHE A 10 -2.92 -19.13 -9.86
C PHE A 10 -1.54 -18.87 -9.23
N ALA A 11 -0.54 -19.72 -9.52
CA ALA A 11 0.82 -19.55 -9.01
C ALA A 11 1.46 -18.23 -9.47
N LEU A 12 1.23 -17.80 -10.72
CA LEU A 12 1.69 -16.50 -11.21
C LEU A 12 1.07 -15.33 -10.42
N TYR A 13 -0.23 -15.38 -10.13
CA TYR A 13 -0.88 -14.34 -9.32
C TYR A 13 -0.41 -14.32 -7.87
N VAL A 14 -0.21 -15.50 -7.26
CA VAL A 14 0.33 -15.60 -5.89
C VAL A 14 1.75 -15.00 -5.84
N HIS A 15 2.59 -15.33 -6.83
CA HIS A 15 3.94 -14.77 -6.90
C HIS A 15 3.94 -13.26 -7.09
N GLU A 16 3.10 -12.73 -7.98
CA GLU A 16 2.99 -11.28 -8.20
C GLU A 16 2.44 -10.56 -6.95
N LEU A 17 1.41 -11.11 -6.30
CA LEU A 17 0.89 -10.55 -5.04
C LEU A 17 1.97 -10.50 -3.97
N ARG A 18 2.79 -11.56 -3.87
CA ARG A 18 3.90 -11.63 -2.93
C ARG A 18 4.92 -10.53 -3.20
N ASN A 19 5.32 -10.35 -4.46
CA ASN A 19 6.25 -9.30 -4.84
C ASN A 19 5.70 -7.90 -4.50
N GLN A 20 4.44 -7.61 -4.82
CA GLN A 20 3.85 -6.30 -4.49
C GLN A 20 3.72 -6.07 -2.99
N CYS A 21 3.39 -7.10 -2.19
CA CYS A 21 3.45 -7.03 -0.73
C CYS A 21 4.86 -6.70 -0.23
N MET A 22 5.88 -7.41 -0.74
CA MET A 22 7.28 -7.17 -0.38
C MET A 22 7.76 -5.76 -0.77
N TYR A 23 7.38 -5.26 -1.95
CA TYR A 23 7.71 -3.91 -2.38
C TYR A 23 7.05 -2.85 -1.52
N THR A 24 5.81 -3.11 -1.08
CA THR A 24 5.11 -2.22 -0.15
C THR A 24 5.84 -2.14 1.18
N GLU A 25 6.25 -3.30 1.72
CA GLU A 25 7.02 -3.36 2.97
C GLU A 25 8.38 -2.67 2.85
N ALA A 26 9.14 -2.93 1.78
CA ALA A 26 10.42 -2.29 1.53
C ALA A 26 10.29 -0.76 1.40
N ALA A 27 9.23 -0.29 0.72
CA ALA A 27 8.94 1.13 0.62
C ALA A 27 8.60 1.75 1.98
N LEU A 28 7.86 1.04 2.85
CA LEU A 28 7.59 1.50 4.21
C LEU A 28 8.86 1.59 5.07
N GLN A 29 9.76 0.61 4.95
CA GLN A 29 11.06 0.64 5.64
C GLN A 29 11.90 1.84 5.17
N LEU A 30 11.96 2.08 3.86
CA LEU A 30 12.65 3.25 3.30
C LEU A 30 12.00 4.57 3.74
N PHE A 31 10.66 4.59 3.85
CA PHE A 31 9.93 5.74 4.36
C PHE A 31 10.35 6.06 5.79
N ASN A 32 10.33 5.06 6.67
CA ASN A 32 10.74 5.22 8.07
C ASN A 32 12.19 5.71 8.19
N GLN A 33 13.12 5.09 7.45
CA GLN A 33 14.53 5.54 7.42
C GLN A 33 14.66 7.00 6.93
N SER A 34 13.86 7.39 5.94
CA SER A 34 13.86 8.76 5.43
C SER A 34 13.29 9.75 6.44
N MET A 35 12.25 9.35 7.18
CA MET A 35 11.67 10.14 8.27
C MET A 35 12.68 10.33 9.42
N GLU A 36 13.37 9.27 9.84
CA GLU A 36 14.42 9.33 10.87
C GLU A 36 15.55 10.29 10.46
N LYS A 37 15.99 10.23 9.20
CA LYS A 37 17.04 11.10 8.66
C LYS A 37 16.54 12.49 8.29
N GLN A 38 15.25 12.78 8.50
CA GLN A 38 14.59 14.03 8.07
C GLN A 38 14.79 14.32 6.56
N ALA A 39 14.96 13.26 5.76
CA ALA A 39 15.21 13.33 4.33
C ALA A 39 13.89 13.46 3.56
N LYS A 40 13.36 14.69 3.51
CA LYS A 40 12.03 14.99 2.97
C LYS A 40 11.72 14.38 1.59
N ALA A 41 12.64 14.56 0.63
CA ALA A 41 12.46 14.00 -0.71
C ALA A 41 12.42 12.47 -0.70
N GLY A 42 13.26 11.84 0.13
CA GLY A 42 13.28 10.39 0.33
C GLY A 42 11.97 9.88 0.94
N ALA A 43 11.42 10.59 1.93
CA ALA A 43 10.15 10.23 2.56
C ALA A 43 9.01 10.26 1.54
N PHE A 44 8.84 11.34 0.77
CA PHE A 44 7.77 11.38 -0.23
C PHE A 44 7.97 10.42 -1.41
N PHE A 45 9.21 10.16 -1.82
CA PHE A 45 9.52 9.12 -2.80
C PHE A 45 9.08 7.74 -2.30
N ALA A 46 9.48 7.39 -1.07
CA ALA A 46 9.14 6.12 -0.45
C ALA A 46 7.63 5.98 -0.21
N ALA A 47 6.97 7.05 0.22
CA ALA A 47 5.51 7.10 0.37
C ALA A 47 4.78 6.85 -0.97
N GLN A 48 5.26 7.44 -2.06
CA GLN A 48 4.71 7.19 -3.39
C GLN A 48 4.92 5.73 -3.83
N ALA A 49 6.11 5.16 -3.60
CA ALA A 49 6.40 3.75 -3.88
C ALA A 49 5.51 2.81 -3.04
N PHE A 50 5.28 3.14 -1.77
CA PHE A 50 4.37 2.43 -0.87
C PHE A 50 2.93 2.43 -1.41
N LEU A 51 2.38 3.59 -1.75
CA LEU A 51 1.03 3.68 -2.32
C LEU A 51 0.93 2.97 -3.68
N THR A 52 1.99 3.01 -4.49
CA THR A 52 2.03 2.36 -5.81
C THR A 52 1.92 0.85 -5.69
N SER A 53 2.79 0.24 -4.89
CA SER A 53 2.80 -1.21 -4.69
C SER A 53 1.54 -1.70 -3.96
N ALA A 54 1.08 -0.97 -2.93
CA ALA A 54 -0.19 -1.26 -2.26
C ALA A 54 -1.39 -1.19 -3.23
N SER A 55 -1.43 -0.18 -4.11
CA SER A 55 -2.46 -0.05 -5.15
C SER A 55 -2.46 -1.25 -6.10
N GLN A 56 -1.30 -1.78 -6.48
CA GLN A 56 -1.26 -2.98 -7.32
C GLN A 56 -1.84 -4.21 -6.62
N VAL A 57 -1.55 -4.44 -5.33
CA VAL A 57 -2.18 -5.51 -4.54
C VAL A 57 -3.71 -5.38 -4.59
N VAL A 58 -4.22 -4.17 -4.34
CA VAL A 58 -5.67 -3.90 -4.34
C VAL A 58 -6.27 -4.11 -5.73
N ARG A 59 -5.59 -3.71 -6.81
CA ARG A 59 -6.07 -3.88 -8.19
C ARG A 59 -6.09 -5.35 -8.66
N LEU A 60 -5.21 -6.19 -8.12
CA LEU A 60 -5.23 -7.63 -8.38
C LEU A 60 -6.42 -8.30 -7.66
N LEU A 61 -6.65 -7.95 -6.40
CA LEU A 61 -7.67 -8.56 -5.55
C LEU A 61 -9.08 -8.00 -5.77
N TRP A 62 -9.24 -6.70 -5.98
CA TRP A 62 -10.52 -6.00 -6.18
C TRP A 62 -10.52 -5.19 -7.47
N PRO A 63 -10.40 -5.80 -8.68
CA PRO A 63 -10.29 -5.06 -9.92
C PRO A 63 -11.56 -4.28 -10.31
N THR A 64 -11.37 -3.13 -10.96
CA THR A 64 -12.46 -2.34 -11.55
C THR A 64 -13.00 -2.92 -12.86
N ARG A 65 -12.12 -3.43 -13.72
CA ARG A 65 -12.50 -3.96 -15.05
C ARG A 65 -13.44 -5.16 -14.92
N ALA A 66 -14.59 -5.09 -15.58
CA ALA A 66 -15.62 -6.14 -15.54
C ALA A 66 -15.08 -7.54 -15.87
N LYS A 67 -14.23 -7.66 -16.90
CA LYS A 67 -13.61 -8.94 -17.30
C LYS A 67 -12.69 -9.53 -16.23
N ALA A 68 -12.14 -8.70 -15.34
CA ALA A 68 -11.23 -9.14 -14.28
C ALA A 68 -11.93 -9.43 -12.94
N LYS A 69 -13.23 -9.12 -12.80
CA LYS A 69 -13.98 -9.33 -11.54
C LYS A 69 -13.93 -10.79 -11.08
N ARG A 70 -14.15 -11.74 -12.00
CA ARG A 70 -14.05 -13.19 -11.72
C ARG A 70 -12.67 -13.59 -11.20
N ARG A 71 -11.61 -13.02 -11.78
CA ARG A 71 -10.23 -13.26 -11.32
C ARG A 71 -10.03 -12.75 -9.89
N GLY A 72 -10.46 -11.52 -9.59
CA GLY A 72 -10.34 -10.97 -8.24
C GLY A 72 -11.11 -11.80 -7.20
N GLU A 73 -12.35 -12.16 -7.52
CA GLU A 73 -13.19 -13.03 -6.67
C GLU A 73 -12.54 -14.39 -6.41
N PHE A 74 -11.99 -15.03 -7.45
CA PHE A 74 -11.25 -16.28 -7.29
C PHE A 74 -10.05 -16.12 -6.35
N LEU A 75 -9.21 -15.11 -6.56
CA LEU A 75 -8.02 -14.88 -5.72
C LEU A 75 -8.38 -14.63 -4.27
N ARG A 76 -9.40 -13.80 -3.99
CA ARG A 76 -9.84 -13.53 -2.61
C ARG A 76 -10.34 -14.79 -1.92
N ARG A 77 -11.14 -15.62 -2.61
CA ARG A 77 -11.61 -16.90 -2.07
C ARG A 77 -10.47 -17.87 -1.81
N ALA A 78 -9.55 -18.01 -2.77
CA ALA A 78 -8.39 -18.89 -2.65
C ALA A 78 -7.46 -18.47 -1.49
N LEU A 79 -7.36 -17.16 -1.20
CA LEU A 79 -6.57 -16.62 -0.10
C LEU A 79 -7.35 -16.49 1.22
N GLY A 80 -8.65 -16.83 1.26
CA GLY A 80 -9.48 -16.66 2.45
C GLY A 80 -9.62 -15.20 2.91
N LEU A 81 -9.74 -14.27 1.95
CA LEU A 81 -9.99 -12.86 2.20
C LEU A 81 -11.50 -12.57 2.20
N PRO A 82 -12.05 -11.91 3.24
CA PRO A 82 -13.45 -11.50 3.25
C PRO A 82 -13.71 -10.39 2.23
N ASP A 83 -14.97 -10.20 1.83
CA ASP A 83 -15.33 -9.19 0.83
C ASP A 83 -15.26 -7.75 1.39
N ASP A 84 -15.47 -7.56 2.69
CA ASP A 84 -15.40 -6.29 3.42
C ASP A 84 -13.99 -5.97 3.95
N PHE A 85 -12.95 -6.55 3.34
CA PHE A 85 -11.59 -6.35 3.79
C PHE A 85 -11.20 -4.85 3.76
N PRO A 86 -10.59 -4.30 4.82
CA PRO A 86 -10.35 -2.85 4.96
C PRO A 86 -9.53 -2.18 3.84
N LEU A 87 -8.80 -2.96 3.04
CA LEU A 87 -8.03 -2.47 1.88
C LEU A 87 -8.81 -2.44 0.56
N ALA A 88 -10.09 -2.79 0.55
CA ALA A 88 -10.98 -2.63 -0.60
C ALA A 88 -11.36 -1.15 -0.81
N ASP A 89 -10.38 -0.24 -0.82
CA ASP A 89 -10.55 1.22 -0.96
C ASP A 89 -10.39 1.65 -2.43
N ASP A 90 -11.46 2.21 -2.98
CA ASP A 90 -11.52 2.72 -4.35
C ASP A 90 -10.49 3.82 -4.63
N ARG A 91 -10.17 4.64 -3.63
CA ARG A 91 -9.20 5.75 -3.76
C ARG A 91 -7.80 5.19 -3.97
N LEU A 92 -7.41 4.19 -3.18
CA LEU A 92 -6.11 3.52 -3.31
C LEU A 92 -6.05 2.72 -4.62
N ARG A 93 -7.14 2.03 -4.98
CA ARG A 93 -7.22 1.23 -6.20
C ARG A 93 -7.05 2.06 -7.47
N ASN A 94 -7.68 3.24 -7.50
CA ASN A 94 -7.74 4.10 -8.67
C ASN A 94 -6.69 5.22 -8.63
N LEU A 95 -5.81 5.24 -7.61
CA LEU A 95 -4.90 6.35 -7.32
C LEU A 95 -4.13 6.85 -8.56
N TRP A 96 -3.62 5.93 -9.37
CA TRP A 96 -2.80 6.22 -10.54
C TRP A 96 -3.55 6.21 -11.87
N ASP A 97 -4.85 5.90 -11.87
CA ASP A 97 -5.66 5.94 -13.09
C ASP A 97 -5.84 7.41 -13.52
N LEU A 98 -5.58 7.69 -14.80
CA LEU A 98 -5.67 9.03 -15.40
C LEU A 98 -4.89 10.08 -14.61
N ALA A 99 -3.66 9.74 -14.20
CA ALA A 99 -2.87 10.56 -13.30
C ALA A 99 -2.60 11.97 -13.84
N ASP A 100 -2.45 12.12 -15.16
CA ASP A 100 -2.35 13.40 -15.86
C ASP A 100 -3.64 14.21 -15.72
N GLU A 101 -4.80 13.66 -16.10
CA GLU A 101 -6.10 14.33 -15.97
C GLU A 101 -6.40 14.73 -14.52
N LYS A 102 -6.16 13.82 -13.56
CA LYS A 102 -6.32 14.11 -12.12
C LYS A 102 -5.39 15.21 -11.63
N THR A 103 -4.20 15.35 -12.23
CA THR A 103 -3.30 16.46 -11.92
C THR A 103 -3.92 17.77 -12.36
N GLU A 104 -4.45 17.82 -13.59
CA GLU A 104 -5.08 19.02 -14.14
C GLU A 104 -6.34 19.41 -13.36
N ASP A 105 -7.19 18.43 -13.03
CA ASP A 105 -8.38 18.62 -12.21
C ASP A 105 -8.03 19.22 -10.85
N TRP A 106 -7.02 18.66 -10.17
CA TRP A 106 -6.57 19.15 -8.87
C TRP A 106 -6.00 20.58 -8.96
N ILE A 107 -5.20 20.87 -10.00
CA ILE A 107 -4.66 22.21 -10.26
C ILE A 107 -5.80 23.20 -10.48
N ASN A 108 -6.81 22.83 -11.28
CA ASN A 108 -7.96 23.66 -11.56
C ASN A 108 -8.79 23.94 -10.31
N ALA A 109 -9.05 22.91 -9.49
CA ALA A 109 -9.78 23.02 -8.24
C ALA A 109 -9.04 23.85 -7.17
N SER A 110 -7.70 23.89 -7.22
CA SER A 110 -6.86 24.59 -6.25
C SER A 110 -6.50 26.03 -6.64
N LYS A 111 -7.06 26.56 -7.73
CA LYS A 111 -6.83 27.95 -8.16
C LYS A 111 -7.26 28.93 -7.06
N ASN A 112 -6.38 29.90 -6.76
CA ASN A 112 -6.59 30.94 -5.75
C ASN A 112 -6.77 30.42 -4.32
N GLN A 113 -6.35 29.17 -4.04
CA GLN A 113 -6.39 28.58 -2.71
C GLN A 113 -5.02 28.63 -2.04
N VAL A 114 -5.00 28.50 -0.72
CA VAL A 114 -3.78 28.20 0.03
C VAL A 114 -3.42 26.73 -0.23
N ILE A 115 -2.15 26.46 -0.54
CA ILE A 115 -1.67 25.11 -0.87
C ILE A 115 -0.52 24.75 0.06
N ALA A 116 -0.56 23.53 0.61
CA ALA A 116 0.58 22.93 1.30
C ALA A 116 1.37 22.02 0.32
N PHE A 117 2.66 22.32 0.17
CA PHE A 117 3.58 21.54 -0.66
C PHE A 117 4.58 20.78 0.21
N ASP A 118 4.59 19.46 0.06
CA ASP A 118 5.61 18.57 0.59
C ASP A 118 5.91 18.84 2.08
N PHE A 119 4.86 18.86 2.90
CA PHE A 119 4.98 19.14 4.33
C PHE A 119 5.13 17.85 5.15
N LEU A 120 6.15 17.78 6.00
CA LEU A 120 6.34 16.68 6.95
C LEU A 120 6.15 17.24 8.36
N GLY A 121 5.09 16.81 9.03
CA GLY A 121 4.76 17.26 10.38
C GLY A 121 3.26 17.23 10.65
N PRO A 122 2.86 17.45 11.91
CA PRO A 122 1.45 17.52 12.29
C PRO A 122 0.74 18.58 11.47
N LYS A 123 -0.43 18.26 10.90
CA LYS A 123 -1.16 19.19 10.03
C LYS A 123 -1.49 20.51 10.77
N GLU A 124 -1.76 20.41 12.06
CA GLU A 124 -2.06 21.52 12.97
C GLU A 124 -0.91 22.53 13.06
N ALA A 125 0.33 22.12 12.78
CA ALA A 125 1.49 23.01 12.77
C ALA A 125 1.44 24.05 11.63
N LEU A 126 0.54 23.89 10.65
CA LEU A 126 0.27 24.90 9.61
C LEU A 126 -0.55 26.09 10.14
N GLY A 127 -1.17 25.98 11.32
CA GLY A 127 -1.88 27.06 12.01
C GLY A 127 -3.00 27.68 11.17
N ASP A 128 -3.13 29.01 11.21
CA ASP A 128 -4.17 29.77 10.51
C ASP A 128 -4.10 29.67 8.97
N LYS A 129 -2.99 29.14 8.43
CA LYS A 129 -2.79 28.92 6.98
C LYS A 129 -3.03 27.47 6.58
N THR A 130 -3.64 26.65 7.44
CA THR A 130 -3.96 25.26 7.12
C THR A 130 -4.91 25.21 5.93
N PRO A 131 -4.49 24.64 4.78
CA PRO A 131 -5.39 24.47 3.65
C PRO A 131 -6.44 23.40 3.95
N LYS A 132 -7.57 23.46 3.24
CA LYS A 132 -8.50 22.33 3.17
C LYS A 132 -7.80 21.11 2.57
N ASP A 133 -8.23 19.91 2.93
CA ASP A 133 -7.59 18.66 2.50
C ASP A 133 -7.49 18.56 0.98
N GLU A 134 -8.56 18.93 0.27
CA GLU A 134 -8.65 19.00 -1.19
C GLU A 134 -7.58 19.88 -1.85
N HIS A 135 -6.96 20.82 -1.11
CA HIS A 135 -5.89 21.72 -1.60
C HIS A 135 -4.51 21.37 -1.03
N ILE A 136 -4.35 20.20 -0.41
CA ILE A 136 -3.04 19.70 0.00
C ILE A 136 -2.41 18.94 -1.16
N TYR A 137 -1.23 19.38 -1.62
CA TYR A 137 -0.50 18.68 -2.66
C TYR A 137 0.14 17.40 -2.11
N ARG A 138 0.99 17.54 -1.09
CA ARG A 138 1.57 16.42 -0.33
C ARG A 138 1.80 16.83 1.11
N LEU A 139 1.33 16.02 2.04
CA LEU A 139 1.58 16.20 3.46
C LEU A 139 1.63 14.83 4.13
N TYR A 140 2.57 14.63 5.05
CA TYR A 140 2.50 13.50 5.97
C TYR A 140 2.45 13.99 7.41
N ASP A 141 1.42 13.55 8.11
CA ASP A 141 1.23 13.79 9.52
C ASP A 141 1.66 12.55 10.33
N PRO A 142 2.77 12.61 11.08
CA PRO A 142 3.27 11.49 11.86
C PRO A 142 2.40 11.17 13.09
N GLN A 143 1.57 12.10 13.59
CA GLN A 143 0.72 11.85 14.75
C GLN A 143 -0.50 11.01 14.38
N THR A 144 -1.03 11.20 13.18
CA THR A 144 -2.22 10.48 12.69
C THR A 144 -1.90 9.40 11.65
N SER A 145 -0.62 9.28 11.26
CA SER A 145 -0.14 8.41 10.17
C SER A 145 -0.85 8.66 8.84
N ARG A 146 -1.32 9.90 8.62
CA ARG A 146 -2.07 10.28 7.43
C ARG A 146 -1.13 10.89 6.39
N LEU A 147 -1.13 10.29 5.21
CA LEU A 147 -0.54 10.84 4.00
C LEU A 147 -1.63 11.47 3.15
N TYR A 148 -1.49 12.76 2.90
CA TYR A 148 -2.30 13.50 1.95
C TYR A 148 -1.56 13.54 0.62
N TYR A 149 -2.28 13.26 -0.46
CA TYR A 149 -1.77 13.32 -1.82
C TYR A 149 -2.85 13.88 -2.73
N ARG A 150 -2.69 15.14 -3.15
CA ARG A 150 -3.57 15.84 -4.09
C ARG A 150 -5.06 15.72 -3.72
N GLY A 151 -5.38 16.08 -2.48
CA GLY A 151 -6.75 16.03 -1.97
C GLY A 151 -7.20 14.69 -1.39
N GLU A 152 -6.53 13.59 -1.73
CA GLU A 152 -6.82 12.27 -1.16
C GLU A 152 -6.05 12.04 0.14
N THR A 153 -6.65 11.29 1.07
CA THR A 153 -6.03 10.99 2.37
C THR A 153 -5.96 9.48 2.61
N PHE A 154 -4.76 9.01 2.92
CA PHE A 154 -4.42 7.61 3.16
C PHE A 154 -3.85 7.45 4.56
N ASN A 155 -4.36 6.50 5.33
CA ASN A 155 -3.73 6.09 6.59
C ASN A 155 -2.67 5.03 6.29
N LEU A 156 -1.39 5.41 6.35
CA LEU A 156 -0.28 4.51 5.99
C LEU A 156 -0.20 3.29 6.91
N GLN A 157 -0.48 3.47 8.20
CA GLN A 157 -0.47 2.37 9.17
C GLN A 157 -1.58 1.35 8.87
N ALA A 158 -2.79 1.82 8.58
CA ALA A 158 -3.90 0.95 8.22
C ALA A 158 -3.62 0.18 6.92
N ILE A 159 -3.02 0.84 5.93
CA ILE A 159 -2.62 0.18 4.68
C ILE A 159 -1.54 -0.86 4.96
N ALA A 160 -0.51 -0.51 5.73
CA ALA A 160 0.58 -1.43 6.07
C ALA A 160 0.06 -2.68 6.80
N SER A 161 -0.82 -2.51 7.78
CA SER A 161 -1.45 -3.63 8.49
C SER A 161 -2.30 -4.51 7.58
N GLY A 162 -3.07 -3.92 6.67
CA GLY A 162 -3.85 -4.67 5.69
C GLY A 162 -2.96 -5.45 4.71
N ILE A 163 -1.87 -4.84 4.24
CA ILE A 163 -0.91 -5.48 3.33
C ILE A 163 -0.19 -6.63 4.04
N ALA A 164 0.21 -6.47 5.30
CA ALA A 164 0.81 -7.54 6.09
C ALA A 164 -0.15 -8.73 6.26
N ALA A 165 -1.44 -8.47 6.52
CA ALA A 165 -2.46 -9.50 6.62
C ALA A 165 -2.70 -10.25 5.29
N ILE A 166 -2.62 -9.56 4.15
CA ILE A 166 -2.66 -10.19 2.82
C ILE A 166 -1.37 -11.01 2.60
N ASN A 167 -0.20 -10.44 2.89
CA ASN A 167 1.09 -11.07 2.70
C ASN A 167 1.21 -12.40 3.44
N ALA A 168 0.69 -12.49 4.67
CA ALA A 168 0.65 -13.73 5.44
C ALA A 168 -0.11 -14.86 4.71
N ARG A 169 -1.28 -14.54 4.13
CA ARG A 169 -2.10 -15.50 3.35
C ARG A 169 -1.44 -15.86 2.03
N VAL A 170 -0.83 -14.88 1.37
CA VAL A 170 -0.10 -15.07 0.12
C VAL A 170 1.13 -15.96 0.32
N ASN A 171 1.90 -15.77 1.39
CA ASN A 171 3.04 -16.63 1.71
C ASN A 171 2.59 -18.05 2.05
N GLN A 172 1.49 -18.23 2.80
CA GLN A 172 0.93 -19.55 3.04
C GLN A 172 0.55 -20.26 1.72
N ALA A 173 -0.11 -19.56 0.80
CA ALA A 173 -0.45 -20.12 -0.52
C ALA A 173 0.82 -20.39 -1.35
N HIS A 174 1.81 -19.50 -1.29
CA HIS A 174 3.09 -19.66 -2.00
C HIS A 174 3.83 -20.91 -1.52
N ASP A 175 3.94 -21.13 -0.21
CA ASP A 175 4.64 -22.29 0.36
C ASP A 175 3.95 -23.61 0.01
N GLN A 176 2.62 -23.60 -0.16
CA GLN A 176 1.87 -24.76 -0.63
C GLN A 176 2.12 -25.07 -2.11
N LEU A 177 2.28 -24.03 -2.94
CA LEU A 177 2.54 -24.17 -4.38
C LEU A 177 4.01 -24.48 -4.69
N PHE A 178 4.92 -23.97 -3.86
CA PHE A 178 6.37 -24.08 -4.01
C PHE A 178 7.01 -24.58 -2.70
N PRO A 179 6.80 -25.86 -2.34
CA PRO A 179 7.35 -26.40 -1.11
C PRO A 179 8.88 -26.36 -1.16
N LYS A 180 9.48 -25.65 -0.19
CA LYS A 180 10.95 -25.59 -0.02
C LYS A 180 11.53 -26.99 0.13
N LYS A 181 12.68 -27.24 -0.48
CA LYS A 181 13.45 -28.46 -0.22
C LYS A 181 13.95 -28.45 1.24
N PRO A 182 14.14 -29.62 1.89
CA PRO A 182 14.57 -29.70 3.29
C PRO A 182 15.85 -28.90 3.60
N GLU A 183 16.75 -28.80 2.63
CA GLU A 183 18.05 -28.12 2.74
C GLU A 183 17.92 -26.58 2.85
N GLU A 184 16.89 -25.99 2.24
CA GLU A 184 16.65 -24.54 2.27
C GLU A 184 15.97 -24.08 3.57
N LYS A 185 15.23 -24.98 4.24
CA LYS A 185 14.66 -24.70 5.59
C LYS A 185 15.73 -24.58 6.67
N ALA A 186 16.88 -25.23 6.50
CA ALA A 186 17.98 -25.20 7.47
C ALA A 186 18.85 -23.92 7.37
N ALA A 187 18.70 -23.15 6.29
CA ALA A 187 19.51 -21.96 6.01
C ALA A 187 18.81 -20.63 6.37
N GLU A 188 17.57 -20.67 6.85
CA GLU A 188 16.82 -19.47 7.22
C GLU A 188 17.30 -18.99 8.61
N PRO A 189 17.79 -17.73 8.74
CA PRO A 189 18.20 -17.21 10.03
C PRO A 189 16.98 -17.17 10.96
N ALA A 190 17.16 -17.61 12.21
CA ALA A 190 16.12 -17.54 13.22
C ALA A 190 15.55 -16.11 13.31
N PRO A 191 14.24 -15.94 13.50
CA PRO A 191 13.65 -14.61 13.68
C PRO A 191 14.40 -13.90 14.81
N ALA A 192 14.88 -12.68 14.53
CA ALA A 192 15.62 -11.89 15.49
C ALA A 192 14.80 -11.76 16.78
N GLU A 193 15.32 -12.31 17.88
CA GLU A 193 14.77 -12.08 19.21
C GLU A 193 14.66 -10.57 19.42
N THR A 194 13.43 -10.09 19.62
CA THR A 194 13.18 -8.73 20.05
C THR A 194 13.88 -8.54 21.40
N ALA A 195 15.01 -7.84 21.40
CA ALA A 195 15.68 -7.44 22.61
C ALA A 195 14.71 -6.58 23.45
N THR A 196 14.18 -7.17 24.51
CA THR A 196 13.49 -6.43 25.58
C THR A 196 14.44 -5.39 26.15
N PRO A 197 14.07 -4.10 26.22
CA PRO A 197 14.89 -3.12 26.92
C PRO A 197 14.88 -3.44 28.42
N SER A 198 16.06 -3.60 29.01
CA SER A 198 16.21 -3.65 30.47
C SER A 198 15.71 -2.35 31.10
N ALA A 199 15.00 -2.51 32.21
CA ALA A 199 14.45 -1.47 33.06
C ALA A 199 15.53 -0.57 33.71
#